data_AF-A0A060CDS8-F1
#
_entry.id   AF-A0A060CDS8-F1
#
_cell.length_a   1.000
_cell.length_b   1.000
_cell.length_c   1.000
_cell.angle_alpha   90.00
_cell.angle_beta   90.00
_cell.angle_gamma   90.00
#
_symmetry.space_group_name_H-M   'P 1'
#
loop_
_entity.id
_entity.type
_entity.pdbx_description
1 polymer ?
#
loop_
_entity_poly.entity_id
_entity_poly.type
_entity_poly.pdbx_seq_one_letter_code
_entity_poly.pdbx_strand_id
1 'polypeptide(L)' 'MQEWWRGATVYQIYPRSFQDASGDGIGDLAGITRRLAYVADLGVEAIWLSPIFTSPMADMGYDVSNYTDI' A
#
# COMPACT_ATOMS: atom_id res chain seq x y z
N MET A 1 -23.72 9.14 -14.26
CA MET A 1 -22.43 9.15 -13.55
C MET A 1 -21.50 8.20 -14.28
N GLN A 2 -20.26 8.62 -14.50
CA GLN A 2 -19.22 7.71 -15.01
C GLN A 2 -18.58 7.05 -13.79
N GLU A 3 -18.43 5.73 -13.83
CA GLU A 3 -17.77 4.98 -12.76
C GLU A 3 -16.30 5.39 -12.67
N TRP A 4 -15.84 5.83 -11.49
CA TRP A 4 -14.48 6.39 -11.31
C TRP A 4 -13.36 5.44 -11.76
N TRP A 5 -13.57 4.13 -11.60
CA TRP A 5 -12.58 3.11 -11.90
C TRP A 5 -12.43 2.82 -13.41
N ARG A 6 -13.41 3.22 -14.23
CA ARG A 6 -13.36 2.99 -15.68
C ARG A 6 -12.40 3.97 -16.33
N GLY A 7 -11.20 3.49 -16.67
CA GLY A 7 -10.13 4.29 -17.26
C GLY A 7 -9.13 4.83 -16.25
N ALA A 8 -9.28 4.48 -14.96
CA ALA A 8 -8.39 4.94 -13.91
C ALA A 8 -6.96 4.39 -14.04
N THR A 9 -5.98 5.23 -13.78
CA THR A 9 -4.58 4.81 -13.60
C THR A 9 -4.33 4.40 -12.15
N VAL A 10 -3.93 3.15 -11.93
CA VAL A 10 -3.71 2.59 -10.59
C VAL A 10 -2.22 2.39 -10.32
N TYR A 11 -1.74 2.85 -9.17
CA TYR A 11 -0.38 2.62 -8.68
C TYR A 11 -0.38 1.54 -7.60
N GLN A 12 0.25 0.39 -7.88
CA GLN A 12 0.37 -0.67 -6.88
C GLN A 12 1.58 -0.43 -5.98
N ILE A 13 1.38 -0.49 -4.67
CA ILE A 13 2.46 -0.36 -3.67
C ILE A 13 2.58 -1.68 -2.91
N TYR A 14 3.82 -2.19 -2.84
CA TYR A 14 4.21 -3.22 -1.89
C TYR A 14 4.76 -2.53 -0.62
N PRO A 15 4.00 -2.46 0.50
CA PRO A 15 4.29 -1.54 1.61
C PRO A 15 5.68 -1.72 2.22
N ARG A 16 6.08 -2.97 2.47
CA ARG A 16 7.35 -3.33 3.11
C ARG A 16 8.60 -2.87 2.38
N SER A 17 8.50 -2.51 1.09
CA SER A 17 9.64 -2.07 0.29
C SER A 17 9.54 -0.63 -0.20
N PHE A 18 8.50 0.11 0.20
CA PHE A 18 8.25 1.43 -0.37
C PHE A 18 9.00 2.55 0.34
N GLN A 19 8.79 2.72 1.64
CA GLN A 19 9.47 3.73 2.44
C GLN A 19 9.40 3.33 3.92
N ASP A 20 10.56 3.15 4.55
CA ASP A 20 10.68 3.01 6.00
C ASP A 20 10.65 4.40 6.65
N ALA A 21 9.75 4.62 7.60
CA ALA A 21 9.65 5.83 8.39
C ALA A 21 10.00 5.63 9.88
N SER A 22 10.11 4.37 10.32
CA SER A 22 10.39 3.96 11.69
C SER A 22 11.88 3.71 11.97
N GLY A 23 12.66 3.40 10.93
CA GLY A 23 14.10 3.11 10.99
C GLY A 23 14.44 1.64 11.23
N ASP A 24 13.49 0.72 11.10
CA ASP A 24 13.69 -0.72 11.32
C ASP A 24 14.10 -1.49 10.05
N GLY A 25 14.18 -0.80 8.90
CA GLY A 25 14.54 -1.37 7.61
C GLY A 25 13.35 -1.94 6.82
N ILE A 26 12.12 -1.82 7.32
CA ILE A 26 10.90 -2.29 6.66
C ILE A 26 9.99 -1.10 6.37
N GLY A 27 9.44 -1.05 5.16
CA GLY A 27 8.49 -0.01 4.78
C GLY A 27 7.17 -0.10 5.55
N ASP A 28 6.63 1.06 5.92
CA ASP A 28 5.45 1.18 6.78
C ASP A 28 4.41 2.17 6.22
N LEU A 29 3.20 2.18 6.81
CA LEU A 29 2.11 3.03 6.35
C LEU A 29 2.42 4.53 6.49
N ALA A 30 3.17 4.93 7.52
CA ALA A 30 3.57 6.32 7.70
C ALA A 30 4.56 6.75 6.60
N GLY A 31 5.44 5.86 6.18
CA GLY A 31 6.31 6.03 5.02
C GLY A 31 5.53 6.20 3.72
N ILE A 32 4.47 5.42 3.51
CA ILE A 32 3.54 5.63 2.38
C ILE A 32 2.91 7.01 2.44
N THR A 33 2.38 7.42 3.60
CA THR A 33 1.76 8.74 3.78
C THR A 33 2.72 9.88 3.42
N ARG A 34 4.00 9.78 3.80
CA ARG A 34 5.03 10.79 3.47
C ARG A 34 5.29 10.95 1.96
N ARG A 35 4.91 9.96 1.16
CA ARG A 35 5.14 9.93 -0.30
C ARG A 35 3.87 10.10 -1.13
N LEU A 36 2.71 10.34 -0.52
CA LEU A 36 1.44 10.52 -1.26
C LEU A 36 1.51 11.67 -2.26
N ALA A 37 2.20 12.77 -1.94
CA ALA A 37 2.39 13.88 -2.87
C ALA A 37 3.16 13.43 -4.12
N TYR A 38 4.24 12.66 -3.95
CA TYR A 38 4.99 12.08 -5.06
C TYR A 38 4.13 11.14 -5.91
N VAL A 39 3.33 10.26 -5.28
CA VAL A 39 2.45 9.34 -6.00
C VAL A 39 1.40 10.11 -6.80
N ALA A 40 0.80 11.16 -6.22
CA ALA A 40 -0.14 12.03 -6.91
C ALA A 40 0.51 12.79 -8.09
N ASP A 41 1.75 13.26 -7.94
CA ASP A 41 2.50 13.95 -9.00
C ASP A 41 2.78 13.06 -10.23
N LEU A 42 2.76 11.73 -10.07
CA LEU A 42 2.82 10.78 -11.20
C LEU A 42 1.53 10.78 -12.05
N GLY A 43 0.47 11.43 -11.60
CA GLY A 43 -0.83 11.51 -12.28
C GLY A 43 -1.71 10.28 -12.11
N VAL A 44 -1.50 9.48 -11.05
CA VAL A 44 -2.31 8.30 -10.77
C VAL A 44 -3.59 8.67 -10.01
N GLU A 45 -4.65 7.89 -10.20
CA GLU A 45 -5.99 8.18 -9.66
C GLU A 45 -6.33 7.30 -8.46
N ALA A 46 -5.66 6.16 -8.31
CA ALA A 46 -5.86 5.25 -7.19
C ALA A 46 -4.57 4.52 -6.80
N ILE A 47 -4.53 4.10 -5.53
CA ILE A 47 -3.47 3.26 -4.99
C ILE A 47 -4.05 1.88 -4.69
N TRP A 48 -3.38 0.83 -5.15
CA TRP A 48 -3.64 -0.54 -4.71
C TRP A 48 -2.52 -0.99 -3.78
N LEU A 49 -2.84 -1.20 -2.50
CA LEU A 49 -1.88 -1.77 -1.55
C LEU A 49 -1.90 -3.30 -1.63
N SER A 50 -0.73 -3.93 -1.70
CA SER A 50 -0.56 -5.32 -1.28
C SER A 50 -0.96 -5.50 0.20
N PRO A 51 -1.19 -6.73 0.69
CA PRO A 51 -1.77 -6.97 2.01
C PRO A 51 -1.04 -6.25 3.15
N ILE A 52 -1.83 -5.70 4.08
CA ILE A 52 -1.38 -4.97 5.28
C ILE A 52 -1.94 -5.55 6.58
N PHE A 53 -2.64 -6.69 6.51
CA PHE A 53 -3.25 -7.31 7.69
C PHE A 53 -2.25 -8.15 8.46
N THR A 54 -2.57 -8.43 9.73
CA THR A 54 -1.77 -9.34 10.55
C THR A 54 -1.68 -10.73 9.89
N SER A 55 -0.46 -11.20 9.69
CA SER A 55 -0.16 -12.44 8.96
C SER A 55 1.06 -13.16 9.54
N PRO A 56 1.10 -14.51 9.53
CA PRO A 56 2.30 -15.30 9.80
C PRO A 56 3.41 -15.14 8.76
N MET A 57 3.14 -14.48 7.63
CA MET A 57 4.09 -14.17 6.58
C MET A 57 4.59 -15.36 5.76
N ALA A 58 3.85 -16.47 5.74
CA ALA A 58 4.18 -17.65 4.92
C ALA A 58 3.99 -17.38 3.41
N ASP A 59 3.11 -16.45 3.04
CA ASP A 59 2.87 -16.00 1.68
C ASP A 59 2.82 -14.46 1.60
N MET A 60 3.83 -13.81 2.19
CA MET A 60 4.06 -12.36 2.05
C MET A 60 2.85 -11.48 2.45
N GLY A 61 2.03 -11.93 3.40
CA GLY A 61 0.87 -11.21 3.91
C GLY A 61 -0.48 -11.66 3.34
N TYR A 62 -0.49 -12.53 2.32
CA TYR A 62 -1.72 -13.09 1.76
C TYR A 62 -2.31 -14.22 2.64
N ASP A 63 -1.49 -14.88 3.46
CA ASP A 63 -1.90 -15.79 4.52
C ASP A 63 -2.38 -15.02 5.75
N VAL A 64 -3.59 -14.44 5.67
CA VAL A 64 -4.12 -13.55 6.72
C VAL A 64 -4.56 -14.33 7.96
N SER A 65 -4.15 -13.85 9.14
CA SER A 65 -4.56 -14.41 10.45
C SER A 65 -5.66 -13.60 11.14
N ASN A 66 -5.73 -12.29 10.89
CA ASN A 66 -6.79 -11.41 11.38
C ASN A 66 -7.11 -10.33 10.36
N TYR A 67 -8.31 -10.38 9.77
CA TYR A 67 -8.74 -9.43 8.71
C TYR A 67 -9.13 -8.04 9.23
N THR A 68 -9.21 -7.82 10.54
CA THR A 68 -9.60 -6.53 11.14
C THR A 68 -8.49 -5.89 11.97
N ASP A 69 -7.25 -6.36 11.83
CA ASP A 69 -6.07 -5.84 12.52
C ASP A 69 -4.90 -5.65 11.54
N ILE A 70 -3.96 -4.77 11.90
CA ILE A 70 -2.78 -4.39 11.11
C ILE A 70 -1.53 -4.84 11.86
#